data_AF-A0A8H6FXB6-F1
#
_entry.id   AF-A0A8H6FXB6-F1
#
_cell.length_a   1.000
_cell.length_b   1.000
_cell.length_c   1.000
_cell.angle_alpha   90.00
_cell.angle_beta   90.00
_cell.angle_gamma   90.00
#
_symmetry.space_group_name_H-M   'P 1'
#
loop_
_entity.id
_entity.type
_entity.pdbx_description
1 polymer ?
#
loop_
_entity_poly.entity_id
_entity_poly.type
_entity_poly.pdbx_seq_one_letter_code
_entity_poly.pdbx_strand_id
1 'polypeptide(L)'
;MKEMTPDPDVLKGSVFHRLIQRAFPYDSVNFFHPFYTAETNAKLAKEQGYEDVFKFESKVDKCAPGEYKYDCIAFLPKKPANPVHLSDYAEVKSVLRDASDDLVNPACTDSVWFPKKGAEILVPGRIKSKPKLAIDVDARMVLDYFAAVTREVVKREVITVDAQQPTYQIDVTRDLARPVITRYVADLLGFTHRLRTEKNKHGKFSVNEIYQHIPNCQTFLAYGADETKMLSRRAAFKTSMQFLCDLAESGNIRAATNFSLSNLSPWHGTDDCPETKMKSFGMKIAKSVLEQDNDAGRATATLLLIALDGAYNFVLAVLFSSVLDYYIDGLYRYAEAKTADAKTDPSTCEWLKVQSAAWKDDPPSDEEIKSFVQEAQRLSAKLPGVRKVAEPVTVKDAEGKERSLKDGRIVIRDIYRASRHEDDFSNPDDYLTYRSSLSQGLVDSDAKETAILGLTSMVKVLAQMKHLRRGHDTQGRLKKVNIDQTYEGDANFMAPDRSEKIRCQVEKANSEDGNKIFGERMLKPRTETYLTPECDHLNTRGGQRNGSITSVRQAPALRENFPDSYRTQSIYRHGKI
;
A
#
# COMPACT_ATOMS: atom_id res chain seq x y z
N MET A 1 -5.08 -3.80 24.53
CA MET A 1 -3.67 -4.08 24.89
C MET A 1 -3.03 -5.04 23.88
N LYS A 2 -2.96 -4.69 22.58
CA LYS A 2 -2.19 -5.47 21.58
C LYS A 2 -0.71 -5.06 21.49
N GLU A 3 -0.34 -3.87 21.98
CA GLU A 3 1.06 -3.44 22.05
C GLU A 3 1.93 -4.38 22.91
N MET A 4 1.34 -4.97 23.95
CA MET A 4 1.98 -5.92 24.87
C MET A 4 1.83 -7.38 24.43
N THR A 5 1.21 -7.67 23.28
CA THR A 5 1.05 -9.05 22.81
C THR A 5 2.35 -9.51 22.16
N PRO A 6 3.00 -10.57 22.68
CA PRO A 6 4.22 -11.10 22.10
C PRO A 6 3.92 -11.72 20.73
N ASP A 7 4.88 -11.58 19.82
CA ASP A 7 4.85 -12.19 18.50
C ASP A 7 6.08 -13.11 18.37
N PRO A 8 5.90 -14.45 18.44
CA PRO A 8 7.01 -15.41 18.39
C PRO A 8 7.89 -15.27 17.14
N ASP A 9 7.33 -14.76 16.04
CA ASP A 9 8.03 -14.62 14.77
C ASP A 9 8.92 -13.35 14.74
N VAL A 10 8.65 -12.39 15.64
CA VAL A 10 9.38 -11.12 15.75
C VAL A 10 10.22 -11.10 17.02
N LEU A 11 11.54 -11.18 16.86
CA LEU A 11 12.51 -11.20 17.97
C LEU A 11 12.13 -12.20 19.08
N LYS A 12 11.64 -13.39 18.69
CA LYS A 12 11.22 -14.48 19.58
C LYS A 12 10.20 -14.07 20.65
N GLY A 13 9.29 -13.15 20.33
CA GLY A 13 8.24 -12.72 21.26
C GLY A 13 8.64 -11.59 22.20
N SER A 14 9.85 -11.05 22.08
CA SER A 14 10.26 -9.84 22.83
C SER A 14 9.33 -8.68 22.47
N VAL A 15 8.71 -8.02 23.45
CA VAL A 15 7.85 -6.84 23.22
C VAL A 15 8.59 -5.52 23.44
N PHE A 16 9.76 -5.56 24.07
CA PHE A 16 10.52 -4.36 24.44
C PHE A 16 11.00 -3.56 23.23
N HIS A 17 11.25 -4.22 22.10
CA HIS A 17 11.62 -3.54 20.87
C HIS A 17 10.60 -2.47 20.48
N ARG A 18 9.30 -2.68 20.71
CA ARG A 18 8.24 -1.72 20.36
C ARG A 18 8.30 -0.44 21.20
N LEU A 19 8.76 -0.54 22.44
CA LEU A 19 8.94 0.61 23.33
C LEU A 19 10.18 1.41 22.93
N ILE A 20 11.26 0.71 22.59
CA ILE A 20 12.56 1.33 22.38
C ILE A 20 12.72 1.87 20.95
N GLN A 21 12.12 1.21 19.95
CA GLN A 21 12.11 1.65 18.55
C GLN A 21 11.49 3.02 18.34
N ARG A 22 10.67 3.47 19.29
CA ARG A 22 10.18 4.85 19.30
C ARG A 22 11.30 5.83 19.60
N ALA A 23 12.16 5.54 20.55
CA ALA A 23 13.20 6.49 20.97
C ALA A 23 14.47 6.42 20.10
N PHE A 24 14.73 5.27 19.47
CA PHE A 24 15.99 4.99 18.80
C PHE A 24 15.81 4.11 17.55
N PRO A 25 16.71 4.20 16.55
CA PRO A 25 16.71 3.40 15.33
C PRO A 25 16.86 1.93 15.67
N TYR A 26 16.18 1.06 14.92
CA TYR A 26 16.03 -0.36 15.23
C TYR A 26 17.27 -1.23 14.96
N ASP A 27 18.32 -0.70 14.34
CA ASP A 27 19.43 -1.47 13.80
C ASP A 27 20.58 -1.73 14.80
N SER A 28 20.51 -1.20 16.03
CA SER A 28 21.49 -1.54 17.07
C SER A 28 21.17 -2.88 17.74
N VAL A 29 22.19 -3.70 17.94
CA VAL A 29 22.10 -4.97 18.67
C VAL A 29 21.68 -4.79 20.14
N ASN A 30 21.87 -3.60 20.71
CA ASN A 30 21.40 -3.26 22.06
C ASN A 30 19.87 -3.38 22.23
N PHE A 31 19.12 -3.35 21.13
CA PHE A 31 17.66 -3.45 21.14
C PHE A 31 17.13 -4.87 21.08
N PHE A 32 17.99 -5.86 20.83
CA PHE A 32 17.57 -7.24 20.71
C PHE A 32 16.92 -7.73 22.01
N HIS A 33 17.66 -7.61 23.12
CA HIS A 33 17.14 -7.79 24.46
C HIS A 33 17.76 -6.73 25.41
N PRO A 34 16.97 -5.75 25.87
CA PRO A 34 17.52 -4.56 26.56
C PRO A 34 18.15 -4.85 27.93
N PHE A 35 18.00 -6.06 28.47
CA PHE A 35 18.55 -6.47 29.77
C PHE A 35 19.90 -7.18 29.67
N TYR A 36 20.39 -7.44 28.45
CA TYR A 36 21.70 -8.04 28.24
C TYR A 36 22.71 -7.01 27.75
N THR A 37 24.00 -7.32 27.93
CA THR A 37 25.08 -6.52 27.35
C THR A 37 25.06 -6.61 25.82
N ALA A 38 25.59 -5.59 25.15
CA ALA A 38 25.65 -5.54 23.69
C ALA A 38 26.35 -6.78 23.08
N GLU A 39 27.43 -7.23 23.71
CA GLU A 39 28.18 -8.42 23.29
C GLU A 39 27.37 -9.71 23.44
N THR A 40 26.65 -9.86 24.56
CA THR A 40 25.73 -10.99 24.75
C THR A 40 24.61 -10.96 23.72
N ASN A 41 24.05 -9.78 23.45
CA ASN A 41 23.03 -9.61 22.42
C ASN A 41 23.56 -9.92 21.02
N ALA A 42 24.79 -9.58 20.68
CA ALA A 42 25.41 -9.93 19.40
C ALA A 42 25.57 -11.44 19.22
N LYS A 43 26.02 -12.13 20.28
CA LYS A 43 26.08 -13.59 20.31
C LYS A 43 24.69 -14.21 20.12
N LEU A 44 23.70 -13.76 20.89
CA LEU A 44 22.32 -14.28 20.81
C LEU A 44 21.67 -13.96 19.46
N ALA A 45 21.89 -12.76 18.91
CA ALA A 45 21.37 -12.37 17.60
C ALA A 45 21.94 -13.30 16.53
N LYS A 46 23.24 -13.60 16.57
CA LYS A 46 23.87 -14.57 15.66
C LYS A 46 23.32 -15.98 15.83
N GLU A 47 23.27 -16.50 17.05
CA GLU A 47 22.74 -17.84 17.36
C GLU A 47 21.29 -18.01 16.93
N GLN A 48 20.51 -16.92 16.92
CA GLN A 48 19.10 -16.91 16.53
C GLN A 48 18.85 -16.49 15.08
N GLY A 49 19.91 -16.20 14.29
CA GLY A 49 19.80 -15.86 12.87
C GLY A 49 19.35 -14.42 12.57
N TYR A 50 19.58 -13.48 13.49
CA TYR A 50 19.35 -12.04 13.35
C TYR A 50 20.63 -11.24 13.06
N GLU A 51 21.72 -11.89 12.65
CA GLU A 51 23.00 -11.23 12.37
C GLU A 51 22.93 -10.18 11.26
N ASP A 52 22.08 -10.39 10.25
CA ASP A 52 21.89 -9.40 9.18
C ASP A 52 20.95 -8.25 9.59
N VAL A 53 20.11 -8.47 10.60
CA VAL A 53 19.08 -7.52 11.03
C VAL A 53 19.65 -6.41 11.91
N PHE A 54 20.66 -6.75 12.73
CA PHE A 54 21.30 -5.83 13.64
C PHE A 54 22.75 -5.58 13.23
N LYS A 55 23.20 -4.34 13.38
CA LYS A 55 24.57 -3.94 13.10
C LYS A 55 25.45 -4.18 14.32
N PHE A 56 26.46 -5.00 14.13
CA PHE A 56 27.58 -5.23 15.04
C PHE A 56 28.74 -5.83 14.22
N GLU A 57 29.98 -5.56 14.60
CA GLU A 57 31.14 -6.12 13.90
C GLU A 57 31.77 -7.23 14.74
N SER A 58 32.04 -8.38 14.14
CA SER A 58 32.88 -9.39 14.83
C SER A 58 34.34 -8.98 14.71
N LYS A 59 34.98 -8.68 15.84
CA LYS A 59 36.44 -8.70 15.92
C LYS A 59 36.86 -10.15 16.09
N VAL A 60 37.49 -10.70 15.05
CA VAL A 60 38.23 -11.96 15.17
C VAL A 60 39.53 -11.63 15.91
N ASP A 61 39.43 -11.37 17.20
CA ASP A 61 40.61 -11.37 18.06
C ASP A 61 41.09 -12.82 18.15
N LYS A 62 42.35 -13.05 17.76
CA LYS A 62 43.03 -14.35 17.76
C LYS A 62 43.28 -14.90 19.17
N CYS A 63 42.33 -14.78 20.10
CA CYS A 63 42.55 -15.17 21.49
C CYS A 63 42.20 -16.64 21.77
N ALA A 64 41.31 -17.27 20.98
CA ALA A 64 41.12 -18.73 20.99
C ALA A 64 40.29 -19.18 19.75
N PRO A 65 40.45 -20.42 19.25
CA PRO A 65 39.56 -20.96 18.23
C PRO A 65 38.11 -21.01 18.76
N GLY A 66 37.22 -20.20 18.18
CA GLY A 66 35.78 -20.22 18.48
C GLY A 66 35.25 -19.11 19.38
N GLU A 67 36.10 -18.24 19.95
CA GLU A 67 35.64 -17.05 20.68
C GLU A 67 35.59 -15.83 19.75
N TYR A 68 34.39 -15.26 19.58
CA TYR A 68 34.18 -14.01 18.86
C TYR A 68 33.98 -12.88 19.87
N LYS A 69 34.79 -11.82 19.78
CA LYS A 69 34.47 -10.54 20.43
C LYS A 69 33.70 -9.67 19.44
N TYR A 70 32.66 -8.99 19.91
CA TYR A 70 31.85 -8.13 19.06
C TYR A 70 32.08 -6.65 19.40
N ASP A 71 32.46 -5.86 18.40
CA ASP A 71 32.46 -4.40 18.53
C ASP A 71 31.04 -3.88 18.34
N CYS A 72 30.45 -3.48 19.47
CA CYS A 72 29.11 -2.91 19.51
C CYS A 72 29.13 -1.39 19.75
N ILE A 73 30.32 -0.78 19.93
CA ILE A 73 30.46 0.63 20.30
C ILE A 73 30.16 1.53 19.09
N ALA A 74 30.57 1.10 17.89
CA ALA A 74 30.28 1.81 16.65
C ALA A 74 28.77 1.95 16.35
N PHE A 75 27.95 1.05 16.93
CA PHE A 75 26.52 0.94 16.65
C PHE A 75 25.64 1.25 17.87
N LEU A 76 26.11 2.14 18.75
CA LEU A 76 25.28 2.60 19.87
C LEU A 76 23.97 3.25 19.37
N PRO A 77 22.86 3.04 20.10
CA PRO A 77 21.61 3.78 19.92
C PRO A 77 21.81 5.28 19.73
N LYS A 78 21.35 5.84 18.61
CA LYS A 78 21.38 7.30 18.36
C LYS A 78 19.98 7.79 18.02
N LYS A 79 19.46 8.84 18.65
CA LYS A 79 18.13 9.39 18.29
C LYS A 79 18.07 9.61 16.76
N PRO A 80 17.00 9.15 16.07
CA PRO A 80 16.88 9.36 14.63
C PRO A 80 16.88 10.86 14.32
N ALA A 81 17.48 11.25 13.20
CA ALA A 81 17.45 12.64 12.77
C ALA A 81 16.02 13.05 12.38
N ASN A 82 15.65 14.28 12.72
CA ASN A 82 14.33 14.80 12.37
C ASN A 82 14.13 14.76 10.83
N PRO A 83 12.99 14.23 10.36
CA PRO A 83 12.68 14.25 8.93
C PRO A 83 12.53 15.70 8.46
N VAL A 84 12.90 15.96 7.21
CA VAL A 84 12.67 17.23 6.54
C VAL A 84 11.33 17.15 5.82
N HIS A 85 10.40 18.02 6.17
CA HIS A 85 9.11 18.06 5.49
C HIS A 85 9.10 19.14 4.41
N LEU A 86 8.75 18.73 3.20
CA LEU A 86 8.56 19.59 2.05
C LEU A 86 7.06 19.71 1.80
N SER A 87 6.55 20.94 1.85
CA SER A 87 5.14 21.25 1.58
C SER A 87 4.97 22.36 0.55
N ASP A 88 6.07 22.99 0.14
CA ASP A 88 6.10 23.91 -0.99
C ASP A 88 6.07 23.13 -2.30
N TYR A 89 5.36 23.63 -3.30
CA TYR A 89 5.20 22.93 -4.57
C TYR A 89 6.50 22.86 -5.37
N ALA A 90 7.30 23.93 -5.40
CA ALA A 90 8.57 23.93 -6.13
C ALA A 90 9.59 22.96 -5.48
N GLU A 91 9.68 22.94 -4.15
CA GLU A 91 10.50 21.96 -3.42
C GLU A 91 10.06 20.53 -3.77
N VAL A 92 8.77 20.24 -3.63
CA VAL A 92 8.21 18.90 -3.88
C VAL A 92 8.40 18.48 -5.34
N LYS A 93 8.15 19.38 -6.30
CA LYS A 93 8.35 19.14 -7.74
C LYS A 93 9.81 18.86 -8.09
N SER A 94 10.76 19.58 -7.48
CA SER A 94 12.20 19.36 -7.71
C SER A 94 12.61 17.94 -7.32
N VAL A 95 12.19 17.48 -6.14
CA VAL A 95 12.45 16.11 -5.65
C VAL A 95 11.73 15.05 -6.49
N LEU A 96 10.60 15.40 -7.10
CA LEU A 96 9.81 14.45 -7.88
C LEU A 96 10.27 14.30 -9.32
N ARG A 97 10.93 15.33 -9.85
CA ARG A 97 11.60 15.30 -11.15
C ARG A 97 13.05 14.86 -11.06
N ASP A 98 13.56 14.74 -9.83
CA ASP A 98 14.91 14.28 -9.57
C ASP A 98 15.17 12.92 -10.25
N ALA A 99 16.20 12.92 -11.08
CA ALA A 99 16.72 11.77 -11.78
C ALA A 99 18.00 11.26 -11.14
N SER A 100 18.55 12.01 -10.19
CA SER A 100 19.70 11.60 -9.44
C SER A 100 19.28 10.50 -8.47
N ASP A 101 20.14 9.51 -8.25
CA ASP A 101 19.95 8.55 -7.16
C ASP A 101 20.32 9.19 -5.81
N ASP A 102 20.26 10.51 -5.69
CA ASP A 102 20.67 11.24 -4.48
C ASP A 102 19.49 11.27 -3.48
N LEU A 103 18.25 11.19 -3.97
CA LEU A 103 17.02 11.02 -3.18
C LEU A 103 16.32 9.70 -3.52
N VAL A 104 16.66 8.64 -2.79
CA VAL A 104 16.16 7.28 -3.06
C VAL A 104 14.93 6.92 -2.23
N ASN A 105 14.19 5.90 -2.69
CA ASN A 105 13.23 5.22 -1.83
C ASN A 105 13.98 4.62 -0.62
N PRO A 106 13.50 4.78 0.64
CA PRO A 106 14.17 4.22 1.82
C PRO A 106 14.48 2.72 1.70
N ALA A 107 13.63 1.96 1.00
CA ALA A 107 13.81 0.53 0.77
C ALA A 107 15.10 0.20 -0.01
N CYS A 108 15.61 1.10 -0.85
CA CYS A 108 16.90 0.92 -1.54
C CYS A 108 18.09 0.88 -0.57
N THR A 109 17.93 1.45 0.63
CA THR A 109 18.98 1.48 1.66
C THR A 109 18.83 0.40 2.74
N ASP A 110 17.82 -0.47 2.61
CA ASP A 110 17.43 -1.49 3.59
C ASP A 110 17.29 -2.86 2.92
N SER A 111 18.30 -3.21 2.10
CA SER A 111 18.29 -4.37 1.21
C SER A 111 18.22 -5.72 1.93
N VAL A 112 18.55 -5.77 3.22
CA VAL A 112 18.49 -6.99 4.05
C VAL A 112 17.11 -7.63 4.12
N TRP A 113 16.05 -6.82 3.97
CA TRP A 113 14.67 -7.30 4.02
C TRP A 113 14.16 -7.82 2.69
N PHE A 114 14.91 -7.61 1.60
CA PHE A 114 14.56 -8.17 0.32
C PHE A 114 15.03 -9.64 0.22
N PRO A 115 14.30 -10.47 -0.53
CA PRO A 115 14.86 -11.70 -1.08
C PRO A 115 16.17 -11.41 -1.80
N LYS A 116 17.12 -12.35 -1.78
CA LYS A 116 18.49 -12.17 -2.32
C LYS A 116 18.52 -11.51 -3.71
N LYS A 117 17.71 -12.02 -4.65
CA LYS A 117 17.62 -11.48 -6.01
C LYS A 117 16.98 -10.10 -6.10
N GLY A 118 16.04 -9.80 -5.20
CA GLY A 118 15.48 -8.46 -5.02
C GLY A 118 16.51 -7.47 -4.46
N ALA A 119 17.34 -7.88 -3.50
CA ALA A 119 18.41 -7.04 -2.96
C ALA A 119 19.44 -6.67 -4.04
N GLU A 120 19.78 -7.61 -4.93
CA GLU A 120 20.73 -7.38 -6.03
C GLU A 120 20.28 -6.27 -6.98
N ILE A 121 18.98 -6.12 -7.24
CA ILE A 121 18.46 -5.11 -8.20
C ILE A 121 18.33 -3.71 -7.61
N LEU A 122 18.39 -3.54 -6.29
CA LEU A 122 18.19 -2.26 -5.60
C LEU A 122 19.47 -1.56 -5.18
N VAL A 123 20.61 -1.93 -5.77
CA VAL A 123 21.90 -1.29 -5.49
C VAL A 123 21.89 0.13 -6.08
N PRO A 124 22.11 1.18 -5.27
CA PRO A 124 22.21 2.56 -5.75
C PRO A 124 23.25 2.68 -6.88
N GLY A 125 22.94 3.43 -7.95
CA GLY A 125 23.80 3.58 -9.12
C GLY A 125 23.70 2.46 -10.16
N ARG A 126 23.14 1.28 -9.84
CA ARG A 126 22.84 0.24 -10.84
C ARG A 126 21.73 0.69 -11.80
N ILE A 127 20.78 1.46 -11.27
CA ILE A 127 19.68 2.11 -12.00
C ILE A 127 20.19 3.05 -13.11
N LYS A 128 21.31 3.76 -12.88
CA LYS A 128 21.89 4.71 -13.84
C LYS A 128 22.50 4.07 -15.09
N SER A 129 22.84 2.78 -15.06
CA SER A 129 23.72 2.16 -16.07
C SER A 129 23.03 1.29 -17.12
N LYS A 130 21.72 1.01 -16.98
CA LYS A 130 20.99 0.18 -17.95
C LYS A 130 20.07 1.04 -18.84
N PRO A 131 19.99 0.76 -20.15
CA PRO A 131 18.98 1.39 -20.99
C PRO A 131 17.61 1.06 -20.41
N LYS A 132 16.80 2.10 -20.22
CA LYS A 132 15.46 1.93 -19.66
C LYS A 132 14.61 1.22 -20.70
N LEU A 133 13.94 0.17 -20.27
CA LEU A 133 13.03 -0.58 -21.12
C LEU A 133 11.74 0.22 -21.30
N ALA A 134 11.50 0.73 -22.51
CA ALA A 134 10.25 1.39 -22.88
C ALA A 134 9.17 0.35 -23.16
N ILE A 135 8.09 0.37 -22.38
CA ILE A 135 6.91 -0.49 -22.60
C ILE A 135 5.73 0.41 -22.93
N ASP A 136 5.25 0.33 -24.17
CA ASP A 136 4.04 1.00 -24.62
C ASP A 136 2.81 0.32 -24.00
N VAL A 137 1.99 1.10 -23.29
CA VAL A 137 0.76 0.63 -22.65
C VAL A 137 -0.39 0.88 -23.60
N ASP A 138 -1.00 -0.18 -24.12
CA ASP A 138 -2.23 -0.06 -24.90
C ASP A 138 -3.38 0.37 -23.95
N ALA A 139 -3.72 1.66 -24.01
CA ALA A 139 -4.68 2.26 -23.11
C ALA A 139 -6.06 1.59 -23.20
N ARG A 140 -6.48 1.20 -24.42
CA ARG A 140 -7.78 0.56 -24.63
C ARG A 140 -7.81 -0.83 -24.04
N MET A 141 -6.75 -1.61 -24.23
CA MET A 141 -6.61 -2.94 -23.64
C MET A 141 -6.70 -2.89 -22.11
N VAL A 142 -6.05 -1.91 -21.46
CA VAL A 142 -6.11 -1.73 -20.00
C VAL A 142 -7.52 -1.33 -19.55
N LEU A 143 -8.15 -0.35 -20.22
CA LEU A 143 -9.52 0.06 -19.91
C LEU A 143 -10.51 -1.10 -20.00
N ASP A 144 -10.44 -1.88 -21.09
CA ASP A 144 -11.32 -3.03 -21.33
C ASP A 144 -11.08 -4.16 -20.31
N TYR A 145 -9.82 -4.40 -19.94
CA TYR A 145 -9.45 -5.38 -18.90
C TYR A 145 -10.07 -5.01 -17.55
N PHE A 146 -9.82 -3.81 -17.05
CA PHE A 146 -10.35 -3.39 -15.75
C PHE A 146 -11.88 -3.31 -15.77
N ALA A 147 -12.50 -2.95 -16.90
CA ALA A 147 -13.95 -2.91 -17.02
C ALA A 147 -14.55 -4.32 -16.91
N ALA A 148 -13.95 -5.29 -17.61
CA ALA A 148 -14.38 -6.68 -17.58
C ALA A 148 -14.26 -7.28 -16.17
N VAL A 149 -13.10 -7.13 -15.54
CA VAL A 149 -12.85 -7.66 -14.18
C VAL A 149 -13.75 -6.99 -13.16
N THR A 150 -13.93 -5.67 -13.22
CA THR A 150 -14.82 -4.93 -12.31
C THR A 150 -16.26 -5.41 -12.44
N ARG A 151 -16.78 -5.55 -13.67
CA ARG A 151 -18.14 -6.05 -13.90
C ARG A 151 -18.32 -7.48 -13.40
N GLU A 152 -17.33 -8.35 -13.58
CA GLU A 152 -17.36 -9.71 -13.03
C GLU A 152 -17.42 -9.71 -11.50
N VAL A 153 -16.54 -8.94 -10.86
CA VAL A 153 -16.48 -8.87 -9.39
C VAL A 153 -17.76 -8.25 -8.81
N VAL A 154 -18.30 -7.18 -9.41
CA VAL A 154 -19.59 -6.60 -8.98
C VAL A 154 -20.71 -7.65 -9.03
N LYS A 155 -20.82 -8.41 -10.13
CA LYS A 155 -21.86 -9.44 -10.26
C LYS A 155 -21.75 -10.54 -9.20
N ARG A 156 -20.51 -10.92 -8.84
CA ARG A 156 -20.22 -11.97 -7.88
C ARG A 156 -20.50 -11.53 -6.43
N GLU A 157 -20.14 -10.29 -6.11
CA GLU A 157 -20.03 -9.82 -4.72
C GLU A 157 -21.21 -8.98 -4.25
N VAL A 158 -22.06 -8.54 -5.17
CA VAL A 158 -23.24 -7.78 -4.82
C VAL A 158 -24.22 -8.65 -4.03
N ILE A 159 -24.68 -8.12 -2.89
CA ILE A 159 -25.69 -8.78 -2.05
C ILE A 159 -27.05 -8.13 -2.26
N THR A 160 -28.10 -8.94 -2.31
CA THR A 160 -29.48 -8.47 -2.30
C THR A 160 -29.92 -8.26 -0.86
N VAL A 161 -30.21 -7.02 -0.49
CA VAL A 161 -30.63 -6.63 0.88
C VAL A 161 -32.14 -6.75 1.03
N ASP A 162 -32.89 -6.40 -0.01
CA ASP A 162 -34.34 -6.53 -0.07
C ASP A 162 -34.72 -7.22 -1.38
N ALA A 163 -35.36 -8.39 -1.28
CA ALA A 163 -35.81 -9.18 -2.43
C ALA A 163 -37.16 -8.71 -3.01
N GLN A 164 -37.92 -7.93 -2.24
CA GLN A 164 -39.24 -7.39 -2.62
C GLN A 164 -39.09 -6.07 -3.38
N GLN A 165 -38.13 -5.22 -2.97
CA GLN A 165 -37.63 -4.09 -3.74
C GLN A 165 -36.13 -4.26 -3.97
N PRO A 166 -35.69 -4.79 -5.14
CA PRO A 166 -34.32 -5.25 -5.35
C PRO A 166 -33.31 -4.14 -5.08
N THR A 167 -32.81 -4.14 -3.85
CA THR A 167 -31.80 -3.21 -3.36
C THR A 167 -30.51 -4.00 -3.21
N TYR A 168 -29.51 -3.53 -3.93
CA TYR A 168 -28.22 -4.17 -4.03
C TYR A 168 -27.20 -3.40 -3.20
N GLN A 169 -26.34 -4.11 -2.48
CA GLN A 169 -25.27 -3.52 -1.69
C GLN A 169 -23.95 -4.23 -1.99
N ILE A 170 -22.86 -3.47 -2.00
CA ILE A 170 -21.51 -3.98 -2.18
C ILE A 170 -20.54 -3.15 -1.33
N ASP A 171 -19.61 -3.80 -0.63
CA ASP A 171 -18.47 -3.11 -0.04
C ASP A 171 -17.42 -2.87 -1.14
N VAL A 172 -17.42 -1.65 -1.69
CA VAL A 172 -16.55 -1.28 -2.81
C VAL A 172 -15.05 -1.39 -2.47
N THR A 173 -14.69 -1.32 -1.19
CA THR A 173 -13.30 -1.41 -0.75
C THR A 173 -12.91 -2.88 -0.58
N ARG A 174 -13.67 -3.65 0.22
CA ARG A 174 -13.34 -5.03 0.56
C ARG A 174 -13.67 -6.00 -0.56
N ASP A 175 -14.85 -5.86 -1.15
CA ASP A 175 -15.43 -6.87 -2.03
C ASP A 175 -15.23 -6.51 -3.51
N LEU A 176 -15.04 -5.24 -3.87
CA LEU A 176 -14.73 -4.85 -5.26
C LEU A 176 -13.24 -4.60 -5.51
N ALA A 177 -12.63 -3.65 -4.80
CA ALA A 177 -11.25 -3.29 -5.03
C ALA A 177 -10.30 -4.48 -4.78
N ARG A 178 -10.30 -5.10 -3.58
CA ARG A 178 -9.37 -6.22 -3.24
C ARG A 178 -9.30 -7.30 -4.33
N PRO A 179 -10.43 -7.82 -4.85
CA PRO A 179 -10.36 -8.83 -5.90
C PRO A 179 -9.86 -8.33 -7.26
N VAL A 180 -10.22 -7.13 -7.69
CA VAL A 180 -9.75 -6.54 -8.96
C VAL A 180 -8.22 -6.43 -8.96
N ILE A 181 -7.65 -5.95 -7.86
CA ILE A 181 -6.20 -5.78 -7.65
C ILE A 181 -5.46 -7.11 -7.75
N THR A 182 -6.01 -8.08 -7.03
CA THR A 182 -5.39 -9.39 -6.91
C THR A 182 -5.36 -10.09 -8.26
N ARG A 183 -6.43 -9.93 -9.05
CA ARG A 183 -6.48 -10.44 -10.43
C ARG A 183 -5.48 -9.74 -11.33
N TYR A 184 -5.41 -8.40 -11.28
CA TYR A 184 -4.40 -7.65 -12.04
C TYR A 184 -2.98 -8.16 -11.78
N VAL A 185 -2.59 -8.26 -10.51
CA VAL A 185 -1.26 -8.77 -10.13
C VAL A 185 -1.05 -10.21 -10.61
N ALA A 186 -2.05 -11.07 -10.48
CA ALA A 186 -1.94 -12.47 -10.91
C ALA A 186 -1.88 -12.65 -12.42
N ASP A 187 -2.66 -11.87 -13.18
CA ASP A 187 -2.69 -11.93 -14.64
C ASP A 187 -1.37 -11.38 -15.21
N LEU A 188 -0.91 -10.24 -14.70
CA LEU A 188 0.36 -9.63 -15.11
C LEU A 188 1.57 -10.52 -14.80
N LEU A 189 1.57 -11.20 -13.65
CA LEU A 189 2.64 -12.12 -13.25
C LEU A 189 2.47 -13.55 -13.82
N GLY A 190 1.31 -13.85 -14.42
CA GLY A 190 1.05 -15.11 -15.12
C GLY A 190 0.66 -16.28 -14.22
N PHE A 191 0.25 -16.05 -12.98
CA PHE A 191 -0.12 -17.11 -12.03
C PHE A 191 -1.62 -17.26 -11.76
N THR A 192 -2.50 -16.61 -12.54
CA THR A 192 -3.97 -16.68 -12.38
C THR A 192 -4.54 -18.10 -12.35
N HIS A 193 -3.90 -19.06 -13.02
CA HIS A 193 -4.26 -20.48 -12.97
C HIS A 193 -4.18 -21.10 -11.56
N ARG A 194 -3.50 -20.43 -10.62
CA ARG A 194 -3.43 -20.83 -9.20
C ARG A 194 -4.46 -20.13 -8.33
N LEU A 195 -5.12 -19.09 -8.83
CA LEU A 195 -6.18 -18.39 -8.12
C LEU A 195 -7.52 -19.12 -8.28
N ARG A 196 -8.24 -19.20 -7.16
CA ARG A 196 -9.63 -19.64 -7.14
C ARG A 196 -10.51 -18.52 -7.66
N THR A 197 -11.08 -18.74 -8.83
CA THR A 197 -12.03 -17.82 -9.49
C THR A 197 -13.28 -18.58 -9.90
N GLU A 198 -14.30 -17.90 -10.42
CA GLU A 198 -15.49 -18.59 -10.95
C GLU A 198 -15.12 -19.53 -12.10
N LYS A 199 -14.18 -19.07 -12.97
CA LYS A 199 -13.62 -19.84 -14.08
C LYS A 199 -12.66 -20.95 -13.64
N ASN A 200 -12.08 -20.85 -12.43
CA ASN A 200 -11.13 -21.81 -11.90
C ASN A 200 -11.44 -22.17 -10.43
N LYS A 201 -12.41 -23.07 -10.22
CA LYS A 201 -12.83 -23.48 -8.87
C LYS A 201 -11.78 -24.27 -8.09
N HIS A 202 -10.81 -24.87 -8.80
CA HIS A 202 -9.74 -25.71 -8.22
C HIS A 202 -8.43 -24.95 -7.97
N GLY A 203 -8.44 -23.62 -8.11
CA GLY A 203 -7.29 -22.79 -7.76
C GLY A 203 -6.80 -23.07 -6.34
N LYS A 204 -5.47 -23.20 -6.21
CA LYS A 204 -4.76 -23.50 -4.96
C LYS A 204 -4.97 -22.40 -3.92
N PHE A 205 -4.97 -21.14 -4.33
CA PHE A 205 -5.06 -19.99 -3.46
C PHE A 205 -6.36 -19.23 -3.69
N SER A 206 -6.98 -18.76 -2.63
CA SER A 206 -8.07 -17.79 -2.68
C SER A 206 -7.54 -16.40 -3.02
N VAL A 207 -8.46 -15.55 -3.48
CA VAL A 207 -8.17 -14.13 -3.75
C VAL A 207 -7.67 -13.42 -2.48
N ASN A 208 -8.29 -13.67 -1.33
CA ASN A 208 -7.90 -13.02 -0.07
C ASN A 208 -6.51 -13.45 0.42
N GLU A 209 -6.15 -14.73 0.23
CA GLU A 209 -4.82 -15.25 0.59
C GLU A 209 -3.71 -14.61 -0.23
N ILE A 210 -3.92 -14.33 -1.52
CA ILE A 210 -2.94 -13.58 -2.32
C ILE A 210 -2.99 -12.10 -1.95
N TYR A 211 -4.19 -11.54 -1.78
CA TYR A 211 -4.35 -10.13 -1.49
C TYR A 211 -3.55 -9.71 -0.26
N GLN A 212 -3.52 -10.48 0.83
CA GLN A 212 -2.79 -10.10 2.06
C GLN A 212 -1.28 -9.85 1.85
N HIS A 213 -0.66 -10.48 0.85
CA HIS A 213 0.77 -10.32 0.56
C HIS A 213 1.08 -9.00 -0.14
N ILE A 214 0.14 -8.49 -0.95
CA ILE A 214 0.29 -7.22 -1.68
C ILE A 214 0.46 -6.02 -0.74
N PRO A 215 -0.44 -5.73 0.24
CA PRO A 215 -0.30 -4.60 1.15
C PRO A 215 0.86 -4.80 2.13
N ASN A 216 1.27 -6.04 2.46
CA ASN A 216 2.48 -6.26 3.24
C ASN A 216 3.72 -5.73 2.49
N CYS A 217 3.81 -5.98 1.19
CA CYS A 217 4.86 -5.41 0.36
C CYS A 217 4.73 -3.90 0.22
N GLN A 218 3.55 -3.41 -0.14
CA GLN A 218 3.34 -1.98 -0.34
C GLN A 218 3.62 -1.16 0.92
N THR A 219 3.19 -1.63 2.10
CA THR A 219 3.44 -0.92 3.36
C THR A 219 4.93 -0.66 3.58
N PHE A 220 5.78 -1.66 3.30
CA PHE A 220 7.23 -1.50 3.43
C PHE A 220 7.82 -0.60 2.33
N LEU A 221 7.39 -0.77 1.08
CA LEU A 221 7.92 -0.04 -0.08
C LEU A 221 7.49 1.43 -0.12
N ALA A 222 6.37 1.77 0.51
CA ALA A 222 5.72 3.06 0.42
C ALA A 222 5.88 3.93 1.67
N TYR A 223 5.55 3.36 2.84
CA TYR A 223 5.31 4.11 4.06
C TYR A 223 5.57 3.25 5.30
N GLY A 224 6.85 3.17 5.69
CA GLY A 224 7.32 2.53 6.92
C GLY A 224 7.21 3.41 8.17
N ALA A 225 6.16 4.25 8.29
CA ALA A 225 6.14 5.29 9.32
C ALA A 225 5.79 4.83 10.73
N ASP A 226 5.24 3.63 10.89
CA ASP A 226 4.95 3.08 12.21
C ASP A 226 6.19 2.33 12.74
N GLU A 227 7.03 3.06 13.45
CA GLU A 227 8.28 2.58 14.05
C GLU A 227 8.04 1.38 14.99
N THR A 228 6.88 1.29 15.64
CA THR A 228 6.57 0.21 16.58
C THR A 228 6.21 -1.12 15.92
N LYS A 229 5.81 -1.06 14.66
CA LYS A 229 5.51 -2.25 13.85
C LYS A 229 6.56 -2.48 12.78
N MET A 230 7.67 -1.75 12.82
CA MET A 230 8.63 -1.73 11.73
C MET A 230 9.23 -3.12 11.49
N LEU A 231 9.65 -3.82 12.56
CA LEU A 231 10.19 -5.18 12.45
C LEU A 231 9.15 -6.21 12.01
N SER A 232 7.93 -6.16 12.55
CA SER A 232 6.87 -7.09 12.15
C SER A 232 6.48 -6.89 10.70
N ARG A 233 6.36 -5.63 10.24
CA ARG A 233 6.07 -5.27 8.84
C ARG A 233 7.19 -5.70 7.90
N ARG A 234 8.46 -5.59 8.33
CA ARG A 234 9.62 -6.05 7.58
C ARG A 234 9.70 -7.57 7.45
N ALA A 235 9.43 -8.29 8.53
CA ALA A 235 9.32 -9.74 8.49
C ALA A 235 8.17 -10.18 7.56
N ALA A 236 6.99 -9.56 7.71
CA ALA A 236 5.84 -9.80 6.84
C ALA A 236 6.13 -9.46 5.38
N PHE A 237 6.88 -8.38 5.13
CA PHE A 237 7.37 -7.99 3.81
C PHE A 237 8.27 -9.06 3.22
N LYS A 238 9.35 -9.46 3.92
CA LYS A 238 10.31 -10.47 3.43
C LYS A 238 9.61 -11.77 3.05
N THR A 239 8.72 -12.25 3.92
CA THR A 239 7.92 -13.47 3.67
C THR A 239 6.96 -13.29 2.49
N SER A 240 6.24 -12.16 2.42
CA SER A 240 5.27 -11.90 1.35
C SER A 240 5.94 -11.69 0.00
N MET A 241 7.07 -10.98 -0.04
CA MET A 241 7.87 -10.75 -1.23
C MET A 241 8.43 -12.06 -1.75
N GLN A 242 8.99 -12.92 -0.89
CA GLN A 242 9.46 -14.25 -1.29
C GLN A 242 8.31 -15.09 -1.86
N PHE A 243 7.17 -15.14 -1.18
CA PHE A 243 6.01 -15.90 -1.65
C PHE A 243 5.52 -15.43 -3.03
N LEU A 244 5.44 -14.12 -3.26
CA LEU A 244 5.04 -13.56 -4.55
C LEU A 244 6.12 -13.79 -5.63
N CYS A 245 7.41 -13.71 -5.29
CA CYS A 245 8.49 -14.09 -6.19
C CYS A 245 8.35 -15.55 -6.64
N ASP A 246 8.13 -16.50 -5.73
CA ASP A 246 7.99 -17.93 -6.05
C ASP A 246 6.80 -18.18 -7.01
N LEU A 247 5.71 -17.44 -6.83
CA LEU A 247 4.56 -17.50 -7.75
C LEU A 247 4.91 -16.93 -9.12
N ALA A 248 5.53 -15.76 -9.17
CA ALA A 248 5.92 -15.07 -10.40
C ALA A 248 6.99 -15.83 -11.19
N GLU A 249 7.96 -16.46 -10.53
CA GLU A 249 8.96 -17.34 -11.15
C GLU A 249 8.27 -18.47 -11.90
N SER A 250 7.21 -19.05 -11.32
CA SER A 250 6.43 -20.11 -11.97
C SER A 250 5.44 -19.62 -13.05
N GLY A 251 5.33 -18.31 -13.24
CA GLY A 251 4.40 -17.64 -14.15
C GLY A 251 5.05 -17.18 -15.45
N ASN A 252 4.88 -15.90 -15.77
CA ASN A 252 5.30 -15.33 -17.05
C ASN A 252 6.82 -15.37 -17.28
N ILE A 253 7.64 -15.32 -16.22
CA ILE A 253 9.11 -15.39 -16.35
C ILE A 253 9.55 -16.78 -16.83
N ARG A 254 9.09 -17.87 -16.20
CA ARG A 254 9.38 -19.23 -16.68
C ARG A 254 8.89 -19.47 -18.10
N ALA A 255 7.71 -18.97 -18.44
CA ALA A 255 7.19 -19.06 -19.80
C ALA A 255 8.09 -18.29 -20.79
N ALA A 256 8.56 -17.09 -20.44
CA ALA A 256 9.50 -16.32 -21.24
C ALA A 256 10.86 -17.01 -21.42
N THR A 257 11.41 -17.62 -20.35
CA THR A 257 12.66 -18.39 -20.42
C THR A 257 12.54 -19.61 -21.34
N ASN A 258 11.43 -20.34 -21.26
CA ASN A 258 11.20 -21.53 -22.09
C ASN A 258 10.87 -21.21 -23.56
N PHE A 259 10.38 -20.00 -23.83
CA PHE A 259 9.99 -19.57 -25.19
C PHE A 259 11.19 -19.41 -26.14
N SER A 260 12.42 -19.33 -25.62
CA SER A 260 13.64 -19.26 -26.44
C SER A 260 14.01 -20.57 -27.15
N LEU A 261 13.31 -21.69 -26.89
CA LEU A 261 13.69 -23.02 -27.40
C LEU A 261 12.65 -23.73 -28.29
N SER A 262 11.47 -23.16 -28.56
CA SER A 262 10.52 -23.77 -29.49
C SER A 262 9.46 -22.80 -30.01
N ASN A 263 9.26 -22.81 -31.32
CA ASN A 263 8.18 -22.18 -32.06
C ASN A 263 6.83 -22.20 -31.31
N LEU A 264 6.12 -21.06 -31.35
CA LEU A 264 4.71 -20.82 -31.01
C LEU A 264 3.91 -22.09 -30.65
N SER A 265 3.86 -22.44 -29.37
CA SER A 265 2.90 -23.44 -28.90
C SER A 265 1.55 -22.77 -28.64
N PRO A 266 0.45 -23.25 -29.25
CA PRO A 266 -0.89 -22.64 -29.25
C PRO A 266 -1.67 -22.92 -27.95
N TRP A 267 -1.00 -22.88 -26.80
CA TRP A 267 -1.63 -22.99 -25.47
C TRP A 267 -2.09 -21.63 -24.91
N HIS A 268 -1.77 -20.54 -25.62
CA HIS A 268 -2.47 -19.28 -25.50
C HIS A 268 -3.65 -19.34 -26.47
N GLY A 269 -4.83 -19.67 -25.96
CA GLY A 269 -6.04 -19.65 -26.77
C GLY A 269 -6.15 -18.32 -27.52
N THR A 270 -6.59 -18.39 -28.77
CA THR A 270 -6.99 -17.27 -29.64
C THR A 270 -8.24 -16.55 -29.12
N ASP A 271 -8.44 -16.56 -27.81
CA ASP A 271 -9.60 -16.00 -27.15
C ASP A 271 -9.30 -14.54 -26.88
N ASP A 272 -10.01 -13.65 -27.57
CA ASP A 272 -9.82 -12.18 -27.52
C ASP A 272 -10.28 -11.57 -26.17
N CYS A 273 -10.35 -12.39 -25.12
CA CYS A 273 -10.80 -11.97 -23.80
C CYS A 273 -9.76 -11.08 -23.12
N PRO A 274 -10.19 -10.04 -22.38
CA PRO A 274 -9.27 -9.06 -21.79
C PRO A 274 -8.23 -9.66 -20.83
N GLU A 275 -8.55 -10.73 -20.11
CA GLU A 275 -7.59 -11.39 -19.20
C GLU A 275 -6.40 -12.02 -19.95
N THR A 276 -6.66 -12.59 -21.13
CA THR A 276 -5.61 -13.13 -22.00
C THR A 276 -4.73 -12.00 -22.55
N LYS A 277 -5.30 -10.83 -22.85
CA LYS A 277 -4.55 -9.64 -23.28
C LYS A 277 -3.63 -9.12 -22.17
N MET A 278 -4.12 -8.99 -20.93
CA MET A 278 -3.30 -8.59 -19.79
C MET A 278 -2.17 -9.58 -19.48
N LYS A 279 -2.46 -10.88 -19.54
CA LYS A 279 -1.42 -11.92 -19.38
C LYS A 279 -0.37 -11.85 -20.48
N SER A 280 -0.78 -11.61 -21.71
CA SER A 280 0.13 -11.45 -22.86
C SER A 280 0.97 -10.18 -22.74
N PHE A 281 0.39 -9.10 -22.23
CA PHE A 281 1.12 -7.89 -21.87
C PHE A 281 2.19 -8.16 -20.81
N GLY A 282 1.83 -8.85 -19.71
CA GLY A 282 2.80 -9.29 -18.71
C GLY A 282 3.91 -10.18 -19.26
N MET A 283 3.61 -11.03 -20.25
CA MET A 283 4.61 -11.83 -20.96
C MET A 283 5.60 -10.98 -21.75
N LYS A 284 5.13 -9.92 -22.43
CA LYS A 284 6.00 -8.99 -23.15
C LYS A 284 6.98 -8.32 -22.19
N ILE A 285 6.49 -7.82 -21.05
CA ILE A 285 7.33 -7.23 -20.00
C ILE A 285 8.34 -8.27 -19.47
N ALA A 286 7.88 -9.49 -19.17
CA ALA A 286 8.74 -10.56 -18.66
C ALA A 286 9.91 -10.88 -19.61
N LYS A 287 9.65 -10.94 -20.93
CA LYS A 287 10.69 -11.15 -21.95
C LYS A 287 11.72 -10.03 -21.94
N SER A 288 11.25 -8.79 -22.00
CA SER A 288 12.15 -7.65 -22.07
C SER A 288 12.98 -7.45 -20.80
N VAL A 289 12.41 -7.71 -19.63
CA VAL A 289 13.16 -7.67 -18.36
C VAL A 289 14.19 -8.82 -18.30
N LEU A 290 13.85 -10.00 -18.81
CA LEU A 290 14.78 -11.14 -18.86
C LEU A 290 15.97 -10.86 -19.79
N GLU A 291 15.73 -10.23 -20.95
CA GLU A 291 16.78 -9.77 -21.88
C GLU A 291 17.72 -8.75 -21.22
N GLN A 292 17.19 -7.88 -20.36
CA GLN A 292 17.96 -6.85 -19.65
C GLN A 292 18.79 -7.40 -18.48
N ASP A 293 18.26 -8.37 -17.72
CA ASP A 293 18.87 -8.86 -16.48
C ASP A 293 19.69 -10.15 -16.64
N ASN A 294 19.46 -10.92 -17.70
CA ASN A 294 20.09 -12.22 -17.99
C ASN A 294 20.06 -13.21 -16.81
N ASP A 295 19.10 -13.05 -15.89
CA ASP A 295 18.91 -13.88 -14.70
C ASP A 295 17.42 -13.91 -14.36
N ALA A 296 16.83 -15.11 -14.33
CA ALA A 296 15.39 -15.28 -14.14
C ALA A 296 14.91 -14.78 -12.75
N GLY A 297 15.75 -14.90 -11.72
CA GLY A 297 15.41 -14.46 -10.37
C GLY A 297 15.38 -12.93 -10.26
N ARG A 298 16.37 -12.24 -10.83
CA ARG A 298 16.37 -10.77 -10.93
C ARG A 298 15.22 -10.27 -11.80
N ALA A 299 15.00 -10.92 -12.94
CA ALA A 299 13.89 -10.55 -13.82
C ALA A 299 12.53 -10.72 -13.14
N THR A 300 12.38 -11.77 -12.33
CA THR A 300 11.18 -11.97 -11.51
C THR A 300 11.00 -10.88 -10.46
N ALA A 301 12.06 -10.53 -9.74
CA ALA A 301 12.00 -9.45 -8.76
C ALA A 301 11.64 -8.11 -9.41
N THR A 302 12.22 -7.79 -10.57
CA THR A 302 11.91 -6.58 -11.35
C THR A 302 10.45 -6.58 -11.81
N LEU A 303 9.96 -7.67 -12.41
CA LEU A 303 8.57 -7.79 -12.85
C LEU A 303 7.58 -7.67 -11.67
N LEU A 304 7.90 -8.30 -10.53
CA LEU A 304 7.09 -8.19 -9.31
C LEU A 304 7.06 -6.75 -8.78
N LEU A 305 8.18 -6.03 -8.78
CA LEU A 305 8.20 -4.62 -8.40
C LEU A 305 7.38 -3.75 -9.35
N ILE A 306 7.35 -4.04 -10.66
CA ILE A 306 6.46 -3.36 -11.62
C ILE A 306 5.00 -3.64 -11.28
N ALA A 307 4.64 -4.90 -11.02
CA ALA A 307 3.27 -5.28 -10.67
C ALA A 307 2.81 -4.63 -9.35
N LEU A 308 3.68 -4.65 -8.33
CA LEU A 308 3.44 -4.03 -7.03
C LEU A 308 3.37 -2.52 -7.14
N ASP A 309 4.19 -1.90 -7.98
CA ASP A 309 4.17 -0.46 -8.23
C ASP A 309 2.94 -0.05 -9.02
N GLY A 310 2.55 -0.80 -10.05
CA GLY A 310 1.26 -0.65 -10.71
C GLY A 310 0.18 -0.66 -9.64
N ALA A 311 0.08 -1.75 -8.86
CA ALA A 311 -0.89 -1.91 -7.78
C ALA A 311 -0.77 -0.87 -6.64
N TYR A 312 0.39 -0.22 -6.49
CA TYR A 312 0.67 0.78 -5.46
C TYR A 312 0.40 2.20 -5.95
N ASN A 313 0.72 2.59 -7.17
CA ASN A 313 0.23 3.86 -7.76
C ASN A 313 -1.29 3.87 -7.84
N PHE A 314 -1.83 2.68 -7.99
CA PHE A 314 -3.22 2.38 -7.79
C PHE A 314 -3.70 2.55 -6.33
N VAL A 315 -2.85 2.41 -5.29
CA VAL A 315 -3.16 2.23 -3.85
C VAL A 315 -4.59 1.72 -3.67
N LEU A 316 -4.81 0.51 -4.13
CA LEU A 316 -5.94 0.17 -5.00
C LEU A 316 -7.28 -0.04 -4.28
N ALA A 317 -7.29 0.13 -2.95
CA ALA A 317 -8.49 0.31 -2.14
C ALA A 317 -8.57 1.73 -1.55
N VAL A 318 -7.44 2.37 -1.26
CA VAL A 318 -7.34 3.72 -0.65
C VAL A 318 -7.66 4.80 -1.67
N LEU A 319 -6.96 4.84 -2.82
CA LEU A 319 -7.17 5.88 -3.83
C LEU A 319 -8.52 5.72 -4.52
N PHE A 320 -8.87 4.49 -4.94
CA PHE A 320 -10.19 4.21 -5.47
C PHE A 320 -11.30 4.59 -4.49
N SER A 321 -11.21 4.16 -3.22
CA SER A 321 -12.25 4.53 -2.25
C SER A 321 -12.23 6.01 -1.91
N SER A 322 -11.07 6.69 -1.92
CA SER A 322 -10.97 8.14 -1.69
C SER A 322 -11.61 8.94 -2.83
N VAL A 323 -11.32 8.56 -4.07
CA VAL A 323 -11.88 9.17 -5.28
C VAL A 323 -13.39 8.94 -5.35
N LEU A 324 -13.84 7.72 -5.07
CA LEU A 324 -15.26 7.43 -5.01
C LEU A 324 -15.95 8.17 -3.84
N ASP A 325 -15.34 8.20 -2.66
CA ASP A 325 -15.85 8.97 -1.51
C ASP A 325 -15.96 10.46 -1.82
N TYR A 326 -14.99 11.03 -2.55
CA TYR A 326 -15.03 12.41 -3.04
C TYR A 326 -16.24 12.66 -3.96
N TYR A 327 -16.46 11.82 -4.97
CA TYR A 327 -17.59 11.98 -5.87
C TYR A 327 -18.94 11.79 -5.17
N ILE A 328 -19.05 10.78 -4.32
CA ILE A 328 -20.28 10.51 -3.59
C ILE A 328 -20.55 11.61 -2.56
N ASP A 329 -19.53 12.16 -1.90
CA ASP A 329 -19.69 13.35 -1.04
C ASP A 329 -20.20 14.56 -1.85
N GLY A 330 -19.62 14.81 -3.04
CA GLY A 330 -20.10 15.85 -3.95
C GLY A 330 -21.56 15.67 -4.38
N LEU A 331 -21.98 14.43 -4.65
CA LEU A 331 -23.37 14.10 -4.98
C LEU A 331 -24.34 14.44 -3.83
N TYR A 332 -23.95 14.18 -2.58
CA TYR A 332 -24.77 14.49 -1.41
C TYR A 332 -24.86 15.99 -1.18
N ARG A 333 -23.74 16.72 -1.29
CA ARG A 333 -23.75 18.20 -1.22
C ARG A 333 -24.65 18.82 -2.30
N TYR A 334 -24.61 18.28 -3.52
CA TYR A 334 -25.51 18.69 -4.59
C TYR A 334 -26.98 18.41 -4.25
N ALA A 335 -27.29 17.22 -3.70
CA ALA A 335 -28.66 16.88 -3.31
C ALA A 335 -29.19 17.82 -2.22
N GLU A 336 -28.39 18.13 -1.20
CA GLU A 336 -28.71 19.11 -0.16
C GLU A 336 -28.96 20.51 -0.75
N ALA A 337 -28.05 20.99 -1.60
CA ALA A 337 -28.20 22.28 -2.27
C ALA A 337 -29.47 22.33 -3.13
N LYS A 338 -29.78 21.26 -3.86
CA LYS A 338 -30.98 21.15 -4.69
C LYS A 338 -32.27 21.15 -3.87
N THR A 339 -32.27 20.58 -2.67
CA THR A 339 -33.43 20.66 -1.76
C THR A 339 -33.63 22.08 -1.21
N ALA A 340 -32.56 22.86 -1.07
CA ALA A 340 -32.62 24.25 -0.66
C ALA A 340 -32.99 25.21 -1.82
N ASP A 341 -32.47 24.96 -3.02
CA ASP A 341 -32.76 25.70 -4.25
C ASP A 341 -32.99 24.75 -5.43
N ALA A 342 -34.24 24.67 -5.87
CA ALA A 342 -34.66 23.83 -6.99
C ALA A 342 -33.97 24.19 -8.33
N LYS A 343 -33.34 25.37 -8.44
CA LYS A 343 -32.60 25.84 -9.63
C LYS A 343 -31.12 25.46 -9.62
N THR A 344 -30.64 24.71 -8.62
CA THR A 344 -29.24 24.27 -8.55
C THR A 344 -28.85 23.51 -9.82
N ASP A 345 -27.89 24.07 -10.56
CA ASP A 345 -27.43 23.51 -11.84
C ASP A 345 -26.73 22.16 -11.62
N PRO A 346 -27.17 21.07 -12.29
CA PRO A 346 -26.48 19.77 -12.27
C PRO A 346 -25.00 19.84 -12.67
N SER A 347 -24.59 20.84 -13.46
CA SER A 347 -23.19 21.05 -13.87
C SER A 347 -22.25 21.35 -12.69
N THR A 348 -22.79 21.69 -11.51
CA THR A 348 -22.02 21.88 -10.28
C THR A 348 -21.58 20.57 -9.63
N CYS A 349 -22.15 19.43 -10.04
CA CYS A 349 -21.84 18.11 -9.50
C CYS A 349 -20.97 17.30 -10.47
N GLU A 350 -19.69 17.16 -10.19
CA GLU A 350 -18.74 16.40 -11.02
C GLU A 350 -19.15 14.95 -11.24
N TRP A 351 -19.74 14.29 -10.22
CA TRP A 351 -20.24 12.93 -10.36
C TRP A 351 -21.30 12.79 -11.47
N LEU A 352 -22.16 13.79 -11.68
CA LEU A 352 -23.18 13.75 -12.74
C LEU A 352 -22.55 13.90 -14.13
N LYS A 353 -21.45 14.67 -14.25
CA LYS A 353 -20.65 14.75 -15.48
C LYS A 353 -19.99 13.42 -15.80
N VAL A 354 -19.36 12.80 -14.81
CA VAL A 354 -18.74 11.48 -14.93
C VAL A 354 -19.78 10.42 -15.33
N GLN A 355 -20.97 10.41 -14.71
CA GLN A 355 -22.06 9.53 -15.13
C GLN A 355 -22.46 9.76 -16.58
N SER A 356 -22.68 11.02 -16.98
CA SER A 356 -23.05 11.37 -18.36
C SER A 356 -22.01 10.87 -19.38
N ALA A 357 -20.72 11.11 -19.13
CA ALA A 357 -19.62 10.61 -19.97
C ALA A 357 -19.57 9.07 -19.99
N ALA A 358 -19.73 8.43 -18.83
CA ALA A 358 -19.70 6.97 -18.71
C ALA A 358 -20.82 6.27 -19.50
N TRP A 359 -21.97 6.92 -19.69
CA TRP A 359 -23.08 6.38 -20.50
C TRP A 359 -22.87 6.49 -22.01
N LYS A 360 -21.99 7.39 -22.49
CA LYS A 360 -21.67 7.51 -23.92
C LYS A 360 -20.79 6.36 -24.41
N ASP A 361 -19.86 5.90 -23.56
CA ASP A 361 -18.99 4.74 -23.78
C ASP A 361 -18.11 4.83 -25.05
N ASP A 362 -17.53 6.01 -25.31
CA ASP A 362 -16.63 6.28 -26.44
C ASP A 362 -15.23 6.77 -26.00
N PRO A 363 -14.19 6.71 -26.88
CA PRO A 363 -12.83 7.11 -26.50
C PRO A 363 -12.68 8.56 -26.03
N PRO A 364 -13.33 9.58 -26.64
CA PRO A 364 -13.33 10.94 -26.08
C PRO A 364 -13.88 11.02 -24.66
N SER A 365 -14.94 10.26 -24.37
CA SER A 365 -15.53 10.17 -23.03
C SER A 365 -14.61 9.47 -22.03
N ASP A 366 -13.81 8.50 -22.48
CA ASP A 366 -12.79 7.85 -21.63
C ASP A 366 -11.72 8.84 -21.18
N GLU A 367 -11.23 9.72 -22.07
CA GLU A 367 -10.30 10.79 -21.71
C GLU A 367 -10.94 11.86 -20.83
N GLU A 368 -12.22 12.18 -21.05
CA GLU A 368 -12.98 13.10 -20.18
C GLU A 368 -13.09 12.55 -18.75
N ILE A 369 -13.47 11.28 -18.59
CA ILE A 369 -13.55 10.63 -17.27
C ILE A 369 -12.17 10.56 -16.62
N LYS A 370 -11.12 10.24 -17.40
CA LYS A 370 -9.74 10.20 -16.91
C LYS A 370 -9.33 11.54 -16.32
N SER A 371 -9.60 12.65 -17.02
CA SER A 371 -9.32 14.01 -16.51
C SER A 371 -10.03 14.30 -15.19
N PHE A 372 -11.34 13.97 -15.08
CA PHE A 372 -12.08 14.12 -13.82
C PHE A 372 -11.48 13.27 -12.70
N VAL A 373 -11.10 12.03 -13.00
CA VAL A 373 -10.54 11.09 -12.01
C VAL A 373 -9.18 11.56 -11.49
N GLN A 374 -8.32 12.09 -12.37
CA GLN A 374 -7.03 12.66 -11.99
C GLN A 374 -7.21 13.86 -11.06
N GLU A 375 -8.19 14.72 -11.31
CA GLU A 375 -8.49 15.87 -10.45
C GLU A 375 -9.09 15.43 -9.10
N ALA A 376 -10.04 14.49 -9.11
CA ALA A 376 -10.59 13.93 -7.87
C ALA A 376 -9.48 13.26 -7.03
N GLN A 377 -8.54 12.57 -7.67
CA GLN A 377 -7.37 12.01 -7.01
C GLN A 377 -6.52 13.12 -6.39
N ARG A 378 -6.20 14.19 -7.12
CA ARG A 378 -5.44 15.33 -6.59
C ARG A 378 -6.05 15.94 -5.33
N LEU A 379 -7.38 16.04 -5.31
CA LEU A 379 -8.13 16.67 -4.22
C LEU A 379 -8.41 15.74 -3.04
N SER A 380 -8.37 14.41 -3.24
CA SER A 380 -8.77 13.43 -2.21
C SER A 380 -7.61 12.56 -1.69
N ALA A 381 -6.56 12.35 -2.48
CA ALA A 381 -5.45 11.49 -2.12
C ALA A 381 -4.55 12.11 -1.05
N LYS A 382 -4.47 11.46 0.11
CA LYS A 382 -3.63 11.89 1.24
C LYS A 382 -2.54 10.86 1.48
N LEU A 383 -1.50 10.92 0.66
CA LEU A 383 -0.37 9.99 0.70
C LEU A 383 0.94 10.78 0.68
N PRO A 384 1.68 10.84 1.80
CA PRO A 384 2.99 11.46 1.79
C PRO A 384 4.00 10.56 1.05
N GLY A 385 4.82 11.17 0.22
CA GLY A 385 5.93 10.46 -0.42
C GLY A 385 7.18 10.53 0.46
N VAL A 386 7.73 9.37 0.88
CA VAL A 386 8.95 9.31 1.69
C VAL A 386 10.19 9.07 0.82
N ARG A 387 11.26 9.79 1.13
CA ARG A 387 12.59 9.65 0.53
C ARG A 387 13.67 9.63 1.59
N LYS A 388 14.82 9.07 1.23
CA LYS A 388 16.05 9.14 2.01
C LYS A 388 17.13 9.78 1.16
N VAL A 389 17.83 10.75 1.76
CA VAL A 389 19.01 11.36 1.15
C VAL A 389 20.13 10.32 1.16
N ALA A 390 20.58 9.91 -0.03
CA ALA A 390 21.72 9.02 -0.23
C ALA A 390 23.01 9.80 -0.46
N GLU A 391 22.91 10.99 -1.06
CA GLU A 391 24.03 11.93 -1.24
C GLU A 391 23.55 13.35 -0.90
N PRO A 392 24.39 14.22 -0.32
CA PRO A 392 23.99 15.58 0.01
C PRO A 392 23.46 16.35 -1.21
N VAL A 393 22.26 16.91 -1.09
CA VAL A 393 21.56 17.58 -2.20
C VAL A 393 20.90 18.87 -1.72
N THR A 394 20.74 19.85 -2.61
CA THR A 394 20.06 21.11 -2.31
C THR A 394 18.75 21.20 -3.07
N VAL A 395 17.66 21.50 -2.36
CA VAL A 395 16.35 21.79 -2.96
C VAL A 395 16.06 23.30 -2.89
N LYS A 396 15.29 23.81 -3.84
CA LYS A 396 14.88 25.23 -3.90
C LYS A 396 13.37 25.34 -3.68
N ASP A 397 12.95 26.34 -2.91
CA ASP A 397 11.55 26.72 -2.80
C ASP A 397 11.12 27.67 -3.94
N ALA A 398 9.84 28.06 -3.92
CA ALA A 398 9.25 28.96 -4.92
C ALA A 398 9.96 30.33 -4.97
N GLU A 399 10.49 30.80 -3.85
CA GLU A 399 11.25 32.04 -3.74
C GLU A 399 12.73 31.87 -4.14
N GLY A 400 13.16 30.67 -4.53
CA GLY A 400 14.51 30.35 -4.95
C GLY A 400 15.51 30.19 -3.80
N LYS A 401 15.05 30.15 -2.55
CA LYS A 401 15.88 29.92 -1.38
C LYS A 401 16.29 28.46 -1.32
N GLU A 402 17.59 28.27 -1.09
CA GLU A 402 18.21 26.95 -1.06
C GLU A 402 18.12 26.32 0.33
N ARG A 403 17.68 25.05 0.35
CA ARG A 403 17.68 24.20 1.53
C ARG A 403 18.59 23.00 1.27
N SER A 404 19.69 22.92 2.01
CA SER A 404 20.62 21.79 1.95
C SER A 404 20.08 20.60 2.76
N LEU A 405 20.01 19.45 2.11
CA LEU A 405 19.62 18.16 2.67
C LEU A 405 20.88 17.32 2.90
N LYS A 406 21.07 16.87 4.15
CA LYS A 406 22.23 16.07 4.55
C LYS A 406 22.01 14.58 4.28
N ASP A 407 23.10 13.86 4.02
CA ASP A 407 23.10 12.40 3.90
C ASP A 407 22.37 11.71 5.08
N GLY A 408 21.66 10.63 4.74
CA GLY A 408 20.89 9.80 5.66
C GLY A 408 19.58 10.40 6.17
N ARG A 409 19.29 11.68 5.89
CA ARG A 409 18.03 12.32 6.32
C ARG A 409 16.82 11.73 5.59
N ILE A 410 15.72 11.59 6.32
CA ILE A 410 14.42 11.29 5.72
C ILE A 410 13.79 12.59 5.24
N VAL A 411 13.22 12.57 4.04
CA VAL A 411 12.48 13.66 3.42
C VAL A 411 11.04 13.21 3.22
N ILE A 412 10.09 13.95 3.78
CA ILE A 412 8.66 13.70 3.66
C ILE A 412 8.07 14.76 2.74
N ARG A 413 7.48 14.31 1.64
CA ARG A 413 6.83 15.17 0.65
C ARG A 413 5.33 15.17 0.90
N ASP A 414 4.79 16.30 1.34
CA ASP A 414 3.36 16.49 1.52
C ASP A 414 2.73 16.98 0.21
N ILE A 415 2.56 16.04 -0.71
CA ILE A 415 2.03 16.28 -2.06
C ILE A 415 0.62 16.88 -1.98
N TYR A 416 -0.21 16.41 -1.04
CA TYR A 416 -1.57 16.90 -0.84
C TYR A 416 -1.60 18.39 -0.45
N ARG A 417 -0.70 18.82 0.44
CA ARG A 417 -0.61 20.23 0.82
C ARG A 417 -0.02 21.07 -0.31
N ALA A 418 1.04 20.59 -0.94
CA ALA A 418 1.71 21.28 -2.03
C ALA A 418 0.76 21.56 -3.20
N SER A 419 -0.10 20.60 -3.56
CA SER A 419 -1.02 20.76 -4.70
C SER A 419 -2.17 21.72 -4.48
N ARG A 420 -2.46 22.15 -3.25
CA ARG A 420 -3.59 23.05 -2.94
C ARG A 420 -3.24 24.53 -2.96
N HIS A 421 -1.96 24.86 -2.96
CA HIS A 421 -1.48 26.24 -2.81
C HIS A 421 -1.06 26.89 -4.14
N GLU A 422 -1.22 26.20 -5.26
CA GLU A 422 -0.88 26.71 -6.59
C GLU A 422 -2.15 26.92 -7.40
N ASP A 423 -2.40 28.17 -7.81
CA ASP A 423 -3.56 28.57 -8.63
C ASP A 423 -3.41 28.14 -10.10
N ASP A 424 -2.18 27.86 -10.55
CA ASP A 424 -1.85 27.53 -11.95
C ASP A 424 -1.50 26.04 -12.10
N PHE A 425 -2.45 25.17 -11.77
CA PHE A 425 -2.39 23.77 -12.18
C PHE A 425 -2.86 23.63 -13.64
N SER A 426 -2.19 24.33 -14.56
CA SER A 426 -2.50 24.31 -16.00
C SER A 426 -2.29 22.93 -16.65
N ASN A 427 -1.65 21.98 -15.95
CA ASN A 427 -1.55 20.60 -16.39
C ASN A 427 -1.76 19.58 -15.23
N PRO A 428 -2.96 18.99 -15.08
CA PRO A 428 -3.24 17.97 -14.05
C PRO A 428 -2.40 16.68 -14.22
N ASP A 429 -1.81 16.45 -15.39
CA ASP A 429 -0.89 15.31 -15.61
C ASP A 429 0.40 15.44 -14.78
N ASP A 430 0.78 16.65 -14.39
CA ASP A 430 2.01 16.92 -13.63
C ASP A 430 1.89 16.49 -12.16
N TYR A 431 0.67 16.30 -11.64
CA TYR A 431 0.41 15.71 -10.32
C TYR A 431 0.71 14.20 -10.28
N LEU A 432 0.83 13.57 -11.46
CA LEU A 432 1.01 12.12 -11.60
C LEU A 432 2.39 11.76 -12.16
N THR A 433 3.14 12.71 -12.74
CA THR A 433 4.50 12.53 -13.29
C THR A 433 5.60 12.42 -12.22
N TYR A 434 5.23 12.04 -11.01
CA TYR A 434 6.10 11.93 -9.85
C TYR A 434 6.96 10.67 -9.89
N ARG A 435 8.31 10.80 -9.98
CA ARG A 435 9.27 9.67 -9.90
C ARG A 435 9.32 9.06 -8.50
N SER A 436 8.17 8.57 -8.04
CA SER A 436 7.93 8.24 -6.64
C SER A 436 8.14 6.75 -6.36
N SER A 437 8.16 5.91 -7.40
CA SER A 437 8.20 4.47 -7.23
C SER A 437 9.58 3.84 -7.35
N LEU A 438 9.71 2.66 -6.72
CA LEU A 438 10.94 1.86 -6.75
C LEU A 438 11.25 1.30 -8.14
N SER A 439 10.22 1.04 -8.94
CA SER A 439 10.32 0.45 -10.29
C SER A 439 10.76 1.44 -11.36
N GLN A 440 10.58 2.76 -11.16
CA GLN A 440 10.90 3.80 -12.15
C GLN A 440 12.39 4.01 -12.45
N GLY A 441 13.27 3.45 -11.61
CA GLY A 441 14.69 3.32 -11.90
C GLY A 441 15.05 2.02 -12.62
N LEU A 442 14.17 1.02 -12.60
CA LEU A 442 14.46 -0.30 -13.16
C LEU A 442 14.00 -0.42 -14.62
N VAL A 443 12.86 0.21 -14.95
CA VAL A 443 12.20 0.12 -16.26
C VAL A 443 11.57 1.48 -16.62
N ASP A 444 11.56 1.86 -17.91
CA ASP A 444 10.74 2.96 -18.45
C ASP A 444 9.30 2.46 -18.69
N SER A 445 8.69 1.93 -17.64
CA SER A 445 7.32 1.44 -17.68
C SER A 445 6.43 2.52 -17.10
N ASP A 446 5.39 2.87 -17.85
CA ASP A 446 4.32 3.70 -17.31
C ASP A 446 3.31 2.86 -16.50
N ALA A 447 3.82 2.20 -15.44
CA ALA A 447 2.98 1.53 -14.45
C ALA A 447 1.94 2.50 -13.83
N LYS A 448 2.18 3.82 -13.93
CA LYS A 448 1.23 4.85 -13.51
C LYS A 448 0.10 5.01 -14.51
N GLU A 449 0.37 5.04 -15.81
CA GLU A 449 -0.66 5.09 -16.84
C GLU A 449 -1.59 3.88 -16.70
N THR A 450 -1.03 2.68 -16.49
CA THR A 450 -1.85 1.49 -16.19
C THR A 450 -2.75 1.69 -14.95
N ALA A 451 -2.23 2.33 -13.90
CA ALA A 451 -2.96 2.62 -12.68
C ALA A 451 -4.10 3.64 -12.89
N ILE A 452 -3.83 4.74 -13.59
CA ILE A 452 -4.82 5.78 -13.91
C ILE A 452 -5.91 5.19 -14.78
N LEU A 453 -5.56 4.45 -15.83
CA LEU A 453 -6.53 3.84 -16.73
C LEU A 453 -7.41 2.82 -16.00
N GLY A 454 -6.86 1.99 -15.12
CA GLY A 454 -7.69 1.08 -14.35
C GLY A 454 -8.60 1.79 -13.35
N LEU A 455 -8.13 2.88 -12.71
CA LEU A 455 -8.96 3.70 -11.82
C LEU A 455 -10.11 4.34 -12.60
N THR A 456 -9.82 4.95 -13.74
CA THR A 456 -10.79 5.49 -14.71
C THR A 456 -11.82 4.44 -15.09
N SER A 457 -11.37 3.23 -15.45
CA SER A 457 -12.25 2.13 -15.84
C SER A 457 -13.16 1.66 -14.71
N MET A 458 -12.62 1.49 -13.49
CA MET A 458 -13.41 1.11 -12.31
C MET A 458 -14.47 2.17 -11.97
N VAL A 459 -14.09 3.46 -11.99
CA VAL A 459 -15.02 4.59 -11.76
C VAL A 459 -16.09 4.64 -12.84
N LYS A 460 -15.72 4.48 -14.11
CA LYS A 460 -16.64 4.41 -15.25
C LYS A 460 -17.67 3.30 -15.07
N VAL A 461 -17.25 2.08 -14.70
CA VAL A 461 -18.18 0.96 -14.46
C VAL A 461 -19.17 1.27 -13.34
N LEU A 462 -18.73 1.89 -12.23
CA LEU A 462 -19.63 2.29 -11.15
C LEU A 462 -20.54 3.46 -11.55
N ALA A 463 -20.07 4.39 -12.37
CA ALA A 463 -20.86 5.50 -12.86
C ALA A 463 -21.99 5.04 -13.81
N GLN A 464 -21.81 3.91 -14.49
CA GLN A 464 -22.85 3.22 -15.26
C GLN A 464 -23.90 2.51 -14.37
N MET A 465 -23.73 2.46 -13.04
CA MET A 465 -24.73 1.90 -12.15
C MET A 465 -25.83 2.91 -11.82
N LYS A 466 -27.09 2.54 -12.07
CA LYS A 466 -28.23 3.38 -11.74
C LYS A 466 -28.41 3.51 -10.23
N HIS A 467 -28.67 4.72 -9.75
CA HIS A 467 -28.98 5.02 -8.34
C HIS A 467 -27.91 4.62 -7.33
N LEU A 468 -26.63 4.61 -7.73
CA LEU A 468 -25.51 4.41 -6.81
C LEU A 468 -25.55 5.47 -5.69
N ARG A 469 -25.49 5.01 -4.44
CA ARG A 469 -25.51 5.86 -3.24
C ARG A 469 -24.76 5.18 -2.10
N ARG A 470 -24.37 5.94 -1.08
CA ARG A 470 -23.83 5.38 0.18
C ARG A 470 -24.85 4.41 0.80
N GLY A 471 -24.33 3.34 1.39
CA GLY A 471 -25.11 2.47 2.28
C GLY A 471 -25.63 3.24 3.50
N HIS A 472 -26.61 2.68 4.19
CA HIS A 472 -27.20 3.34 5.36
C HIS A 472 -26.21 3.33 6.55
N ASP A 473 -26.24 4.40 7.35
CA ASP A 473 -25.51 4.56 8.61
C ASP A 473 -24.01 4.21 8.51
N THR A 474 -23.47 3.40 9.42
CA THR A 474 -22.03 3.09 9.49
C THR A 474 -21.53 2.28 8.30
N GLN A 475 -22.42 1.59 7.57
CA GLN A 475 -22.06 0.78 6.41
C GLN A 475 -21.72 1.65 5.18
N GLY A 476 -22.23 2.88 5.11
CA GLY A 476 -21.93 3.83 4.03
C GLY A 476 -20.77 4.78 4.33
N ARG A 477 -20.11 4.63 5.49
CA ARG A 477 -19.02 5.50 5.92
C ARG A 477 -17.68 4.84 5.62
N LEU A 478 -16.89 5.49 4.77
CA LEU A 478 -15.52 5.08 4.53
C LEU A 478 -14.69 5.32 5.80
N LYS A 479 -14.20 4.23 6.41
CA LYS A 479 -13.40 4.30 7.63
C LYS A 479 -12.01 4.82 7.28
N LYS A 480 -11.70 6.04 7.75
CA LYS A 480 -10.41 6.69 7.61
C LYS A 480 -9.64 6.60 8.91
N VAL A 481 -8.45 6.03 8.88
CA VAL A 481 -7.49 6.14 9.98
C VAL A 481 -6.53 7.26 9.62
N ASN A 482 -6.69 8.41 10.27
CA ASN A 482 -5.71 9.48 10.19
C ASN A 482 -4.53 9.10 11.08
N ILE A 483 -3.37 8.89 10.48
CA ILE A 483 -2.10 8.72 11.22
C ILE A 483 -1.53 10.11 11.58
N ASP A 484 -2.41 11.11 11.76
CA ASP A 484 -2.04 12.52 11.83
C ASP A 484 -1.37 12.88 13.16
N GLN A 485 -0.37 13.76 13.02
CA GLN A 485 0.29 14.59 14.02
C GLN A 485 1.53 13.97 14.68
N THR A 486 2.68 14.38 14.17
CA THR A 486 3.96 14.21 14.86
C THR A 486 4.62 15.57 15.01
N TYR A 487 5.10 15.90 16.21
CA TYR A 487 5.90 17.11 16.40
C TYR A 487 7.20 17.00 15.60
N GLU A 488 7.74 18.13 15.13
CA GLU A 488 9.10 18.18 14.59
C GLU A 488 10.06 17.56 15.62
N GLY A 489 10.63 16.41 15.24
CA GLY A 489 11.60 15.68 16.04
C GLY A 489 11.07 14.67 17.05
N ASP A 490 9.76 14.48 17.09
CA ASP A 490 9.10 13.44 17.85
C ASP A 490 8.07 12.71 16.95
N ALA A 491 8.59 12.03 15.92
CA ALA A 491 7.81 11.22 14.98
C ALA A 491 7.02 10.12 15.72
N ASN A 492 5.72 10.30 15.95
CA ASN A 492 4.73 9.29 16.40
C ASN A 492 4.52 9.11 17.91
N PHE A 493 5.07 9.96 18.77
CA PHE A 493 5.32 9.55 20.17
C PHE A 493 4.22 9.76 21.19
N MET A 494 3.01 10.16 20.79
CA MET A 494 1.95 10.46 21.75
C MET A 494 0.54 10.13 21.22
N ALA A 495 -0.30 9.59 22.12
CA ALA A 495 -1.74 9.57 21.89
C ALA A 495 -2.20 11.01 21.57
N PRO A 496 -3.16 11.22 20.64
CA PRO A 496 -3.60 12.54 20.21
C PRO A 496 -3.88 13.50 21.38
N ASP A 497 -4.54 13.00 22.43
CA ASP A 497 -4.86 13.75 23.65
C ASP A 497 -3.62 14.25 24.40
N ARG A 498 -2.52 13.49 24.35
CA ARG A 498 -1.25 13.86 24.98
C ARG A 498 -0.49 14.88 24.14
N SER A 499 -0.58 14.79 22.81
CA SER A 499 -0.08 15.83 21.89
C SER A 499 -0.80 17.17 22.12
N GLU A 500 -2.13 17.16 22.22
CA GLU A 500 -2.89 18.39 22.53
C GLU A 500 -2.54 18.96 23.91
N LYS A 501 -2.34 18.09 24.92
CA LYS A 501 -1.92 18.52 26.25
C LYS A 501 -0.52 19.12 26.25
N ILE A 502 0.43 18.53 25.51
CA ILE A 502 1.76 19.11 25.33
C ILE A 502 1.67 20.45 24.62
N ARG A 503 0.89 20.56 23.54
CA ARG A 503 0.66 21.84 22.85
C ARG A 503 0.26 22.93 23.84
N CYS A 504 -0.79 22.68 24.63
CA CYS A 504 -1.25 23.64 25.61
C CYS A 504 -0.22 23.93 26.70
N GLN A 505 0.65 22.98 27.03
CA GLN A 505 1.75 23.20 27.98
C GLN A 505 2.87 24.05 27.38
N VAL A 506 3.22 23.84 26.11
CA VAL A 506 4.24 24.61 25.37
C VAL A 506 3.76 26.04 25.13
N GLU A 507 2.53 26.21 24.65
CA GLU A 507 1.89 27.52 24.47
C GLU A 507 1.82 28.31 25.78
N LYS A 508 1.62 27.62 26.92
CA LYS A 508 1.67 28.24 28.25
C LYS A 508 3.08 28.49 28.77
N ALA A 509 4.05 27.69 28.35
CA ALA A 509 5.42 27.75 28.87
C ALA A 509 6.22 28.92 28.27
N ASN A 510 5.81 29.47 27.13
CA ASN A 510 6.27 30.75 26.54
C ASN A 510 7.78 31.04 26.74
N SER A 511 8.62 30.02 26.62
CA SER A 511 10.04 30.07 26.92
C SER A 511 10.83 29.63 25.70
N GLU A 512 11.96 30.30 25.44
CA GLU A 512 12.90 29.93 24.38
C GLU A 512 13.28 28.44 24.45
N ASP A 513 13.32 27.85 25.64
CA ASP A 513 13.62 26.42 25.82
C ASP A 513 12.44 25.50 25.46
N GLY A 514 11.19 25.95 25.63
CA GLY A 514 10.00 25.24 25.18
C GLY A 514 9.96 25.10 23.65
N ASN A 515 10.31 26.17 22.93
CA ASN A 515 10.37 26.17 21.45
C ASN A 515 11.60 25.41 20.92
N LYS A 516 12.67 25.27 21.71
CA LYS A 516 13.83 24.39 21.39
C LYS A 516 13.50 22.91 21.51
N ILE A 517 12.64 22.53 22.47
CA ILE A 517 12.28 21.12 22.74
C ILE A 517 11.14 20.66 21.83
N PHE A 518 10.12 21.50 21.66
CA PHE A 518 8.98 21.23 20.79
C PHE A 518 9.03 22.23 19.64
N GLY A 519 9.43 21.80 18.45
CA GLY A 519 9.47 22.67 17.28
C GLY A 519 8.12 23.38 17.11
N GLU A 520 8.15 24.68 16.79
CA GLU A 520 6.98 25.56 16.70
C GLU A 520 5.90 25.06 15.71
N ARG A 521 6.24 24.11 14.83
CA ARG A 521 5.37 23.62 13.76
C ARG A 521 5.02 22.16 13.98
N MET A 522 3.77 21.91 14.38
CA MET A 522 3.19 20.58 14.29
C MET A 522 3.04 20.19 12.82
N LEU A 523 3.81 19.22 12.36
CA LEU A 523 3.75 18.77 10.98
C LEU A 523 2.67 17.68 10.88
N LYS A 524 1.70 17.92 9.98
CA LYS A 524 0.53 17.07 9.79
C LYS A 524 0.48 16.54 8.35
N PRO A 525 1.48 15.77 7.87
CA PRO A 525 1.33 15.11 6.59
C PRO A 525 0.16 14.14 6.72
N ARG A 526 -0.97 14.49 6.11
CA ARG A 526 -2.18 13.69 6.25
C ARG A 526 -1.96 12.35 5.56
N THR A 527 -2.12 11.27 6.31
CA THR A 527 -2.09 9.92 5.74
C THR A 527 -3.36 9.21 6.11
N GLU A 528 -4.12 8.81 5.09
CA GLU A 528 -5.30 7.97 5.27
C GLU A 528 -4.96 6.55 4.84
N THR A 529 -5.17 5.58 5.74
CA THR A 529 -5.16 4.15 5.39
C THR A 529 -6.56 3.58 5.49
N TYR A 530 -6.94 2.78 4.50
CA TYR A 530 -8.30 2.29 4.27
C TYR A 530 -8.37 0.77 4.37
N LEU A 531 -7.72 0.22 5.42
CA LEU A 531 -7.63 -1.21 5.80
C LEU A 531 -6.29 -1.85 5.40
N THR A 532 -5.39 -2.01 6.36
CA THR A 532 -4.39 -3.08 6.34
C THR A 532 -5.06 -4.38 6.80
N PRO A 533 -4.54 -5.57 6.45
CA PRO A 533 -5.04 -6.85 6.98
C PRO A 533 -5.15 -6.87 8.51
N GLU A 534 -4.29 -6.12 9.21
CA GLU A 534 -4.32 -5.96 10.66
C GLU A 534 -5.53 -5.16 11.19
N CYS A 535 -6.12 -4.27 10.37
CA CYS A 535 -7.30 -3.50 10.74
C CYS A 535 -8.55 -4.37 10.90
N ASP A 536 -8.64 -5.50 10.21
CA ASP A 536 -9.76 -6.44 10.33
C ASP A 536 -9.80 -7.08 11.74
N HIS A 537 -8.67 -7.16 12.45
CA HIS A 537 -8.59 -7.67 13.82
C HIS A 537 -8.90 -6.66 14.92
N LEU A 538 -9.29 -5.42 14.59
CA LEU A 538 -9.83 -4.44 15.55
C LEU A 538 -11.33 -4.64 15.79
N ASN A 539 -12.01 -5.46 14.98
CA ASN A 539 -13.47 -5.63 15.01
C ASN A 539 -13.98 -6.84 15.81
N THR A 540 -13.12 -7.68 16.39
CA THR A 540 -13.57 -8.76 17.29
C THR A 540 -13.66 -8.30 18.75
N ARG A 541 -14.41 -7.23 19.01
CA ARG A 541 -15.10 -7.07 20.31
C ARG A 541 -16.49 -7.68 20.19
N GLY A 542 -16.50 -9.00 20.10
CA GLY A 542 -17.68 -9.85 20.04
C GLY A 542 -17.15 -11.26 20.05
N GLY A 543 -17.05 -11.86 21.23
CA GLY A 543 -16.39 -13.14 21.42
C GLY A 543 -17.05 -14.24 20.58
N GLN A 544 -16.28 -14.92 19.76
CA GLN A 544 -16.53 -16.32 19.43
C GLN A 544 -15.23 -17.10 19.48
N ARG A 545 -15.28 -18.16 20.29
CA ARG A 545 -14.25 -19.18 20.45
C ARG A 545 -14.05 -19.88 19.10
N ASN A 546 -12.78 -20.13 18.77
CA ASN A 546 -12.39 -21.02 17.68
C ASN A 546 -13.08 -22.38 17.84
N GLY A 547 -13.92 -22.74 16.87
CA GLY A 547 -14.42 -24.08 16.65
C GLY A 547 -14.26 -24.40 15.17
N SER A 548 -13.37 -25.34 14.88
CA SER A 548 -13.15 -25.92 13.55
C SER A 548 -14.46 -26.45 12.96
N ILE A 549 -14.82 -26.02 11.75
CA ILE A 549 -15.84 -26.69 10.94
C ILE A 549 -15.12 -27.40 9.80
N THR A 550 -14.76 -28.66 10.06
CA THR A 550 -14.51 -29.68 9.04
C THR A 550 -15.82 -30.00 8.33
N SER A 551 -15.76 -30.01 7.00
CA SER A 551 -16.80 -30.51 6.10
C SER A 551 -17.21 -31.94 6.45
N VAL A 552 -18.51 -32.24 6.48
CA VAL A 552 -18.99 -33.61 6.30
C VAL A 552 -20.23 -33.62 5.40
N ARG A 553 -20.20 -34.57 4.46
CA ARG A 553 -21.16 -34.89 3.41
C ARG A 553 -22.53 -35.33 3.96
N GLN A 554 -23.52 -35.30 3.08
CA GLN A 554 -24.89 -35.76 3.27
C GLN A 554 -25.06 -37.25 3.65
N ALA A 555 -26.15 -37.48 4.40
CA ALA A 555 -27.02 -38.68 4.55
C ALA A 555 -26.72 -39.68 5.68
N PRO A 556 -27.74 -40.42 6.20
CA PRO A 556 -29.10 -40.00 6.58
C PRO A 556 -29.54 -40.47 8.01
N ALA A 557 -30.64 -39.88 8.48
CA ALA A 557 -31.59 -40.32 9.52
C ALA A 557 -31.20 -41.40 10.54
N LEU A 558 -31.09 -41.02 11.82
CA LEU A 558 -31.48 -41.86 12.97
C LEU A 558 -32.13 -41.00 14.05
N ARG A 559 -33.37 -41.38 14.41
CA ARG A 559 -34.10 -40.90 15.58
C ARG A 559 -33.48 -41.50 16.82
N GLU A 560 -33.28 -40.72 17.88
CA GLU A 560 -33.38 -41.22 19.26
C GLU A 560 -33.59 -40.06 20.25
N ASN A 561 -34.31 -40.40 21.32
CA ASN A 561 -35.05 -39.54 22.24
C ASN A 561 -34.22 -39.05 23.44
N PHE A 562 -34.80 -38.05 24.12
CA PHE A 562 -34.65 -37.62 25.53
C PHE A 562 -33.59 -36.51 25.84
N PRO A 563 -33.80 -35.71 26.92
CA PRO A 563 -34.99 -34.92 27.22
C PRO A 563 -34.67 -33.46 27.63
N ASP A 564 -35.73 -32.66 27.63
CA ASP A 564 -35.81 -31.32 28.20
C ASP A 564 -35.29 -31.22 29.64
N SER A 565 -34.41 -30.25 29.90
CA SER A 565 -34.47 -29.50 31.15
C SER A 565 -33.78 -28.13 31.03
N TYR A 566 -34.45 -27.13 31.60
CA TYR A 566 -34.03 -25.76 31.90
C TYR A 566 -34.16 -24.69 30.81
N ARG A 567 -35.39 -24.17 30.74
CA ARG A 567 -35.72 -22.77 30.46
C ARG A 567 -34.95 -21.81 31.37
N THR A 568 -34.44 -20.72 30.80
CA THR A 568 -34.57 -19.39 31.43
C THR A 568 -34.83 -18.34 30.36
N GLN A 569 -35.92 -17.61 30.56
CA GLN A 569 -36.39 -16.47 29.78
C GLN A 569 -35.42 -15.28 29.93
N SER A 570 -35.24 -14.50 28.87
CA SER A 570 -35.06 -13.05 29.04
C SER A 570 -35.89 -12.30 28.00
N ILE A 571 -36.58 -11.31 28.53
CA ILE A 571 -37.58 -10.46 27.90
C ILE A 571 -36.85 -9.19 27.47
N TYR A 572 -37.00 -8.75 26.21
CA TYR A 572 -36.74 -7.35 25.86
C TYR A 572 -37.96 -6.73 25.19
N ARG A 573 -38.58 -5.83 25.97
CA ARG A 573 -39.68 -4.94 25.59
C ARG A 573 -39.21 -3.91 24.56
N HIS A 574 -40.06 -3.68 23.57
CA HIS A 574 -40.08 -2.50 22.73
C HIS A 574 -40.34 -1.23 23.55
N GLY A 575 -39.63 -0.15 23.21
CA GLY A 575 -39.99 1.22 23.56
C GLY A 575 -39.81 2.11 22.34
N LYS A 576 -40.93 2.58 21.78
CA LYS A 576 -40.99 3.74 20.89
C LYS A 576 -40.78 5.00 21.70
N ILE A 577 -39.94 5.93 21.22
CA ILE A 577 -40.29 7.31 20.83
C ILE A 577 -39.44 7.64 19.61
#